data_AF-A0A0T5ZDS8-F1
#
_entry.id   AF-A0A0T5ZDS8-F1
#
_cell.length_a   1.000
_cell.length_b   1.000
_cell.length_c   1.000
_cell.angle_alpha   90.00
_cell.angle_beta   90.00
_cell.angle_gamma   90.00
#
_symmetry.space_group_name_H-M   'P 1'
#
loop_
_entity.id
_entity.type
_entity.pdbx_description
1 polymer ?
#
loop_
_entity_poly.entity_id
_entity_poly.type
_entity_poly.pdbx_seq_one_letter_code
_entity_poly.pdbx_strand_id
1 'polypeptide(L)' 'MELIQCTHWMQGISERGVSYKATHDPYSKMLIESSNETKKLFHVPKDKIVLVLDSVAHFTGEEA' A
#
# COMPACT_ATOMS: atom_id res chain seq x y z
N MET A 1 -10.85 12.62 4.50
CA MET A 1 -10.13 11.37 4.17
C MET A 1 -9.70 10.77 5.48
N GLU A 2 -10.39 9.73 5.93
CA GLU A 2 -10.02 9.01 7.15
C GLU A 2 -9.10 7.85 6.77
N LEU A 3 -8.03 7.69 7.55
CA LEU A 3 -7.04 6.64 7.35
C LEU A 3 -7.33 5.54 8.38
N ILE A 4 -7.78 4.38 7.93
CA ILE A 4 -8.01 3.21 8.79
C ILE A 4 -6.66 2.57 9.06
N GLN A 5 -6.33 2.38 10.34
CA GLN A 5 -5.10 1.72 10.76
C GLN A 5 -5.25 0.19 10.64
N CYS A 6 -4.41 -0.41 9.82
CA CYS A 6 -4.12 -1.83 9.76
C CYS A 6 -2.80 -2.11 10.48
N THR A 7 -2.52 -3.38 10.79
CA THR A 7 -1.43 -3.84 11.66
C THR A 7 -0.09 -3.12 11.43
N HIS A 8 0.28 -2.76 10.17
CA HIS A 8 1.49 -1.97 9.83
C HIS A 8 1.29 -0.90 8.74
N TRP A 9 0.03 -0.61 8.38
CA TRP A 9 -0.32 0.25 7.27
C TRP A 9 -1.52 1.13 7.62
N MET A 10 -1.59 2.31 7.04
CA MET A 10 -2.81 3.09 6.99
C MET A 10 -3.40 3.07 5.59
N GLN A 11 -4.69 2.80 5.48
CA GLN A 11 -5.45 2.84 4.23
C GLN A 11 -6.43 4.01 4.24
N GLY A 12 -6.46 4.80 3.18
CA GLY A 12 -7.44 5.87 2.98
C GLY A 12 -8.10 5.75 1.62
N ILE A 13 -9.41 5.93 1.56
CA ILE A 13 -10.19 5.89 0.30
C ILE A 13 -10.55 7.31 -0.12
N SER A 14 -10.38 7.61 -1.40
CA SER A 14 -10.71 8.89 -2.01
C SER A 14 -11.36 8.70 -3.38
N GLU A 15 -11.94 9.76 -3.95
CA GLU A 15 -12.48 9.76 -5.32
C GLU A 15 -11.43 9.39 -6.38
N ARG A 16 -10.15 9.58 -6.07
CA ARG A 16 -9.05 9.27 -6.96
C ARG A 16 -8.52 7.85 -6.77
N GLY A 17 -8.99 7.06 -5.81
CA GLY A 17 -8.47 5.71 -5.53
C GLY A 17 -8.07 5.51 -4.08
N VAL A 18 -7.25 4.48 -3.82
CA VAL A 18 -6.89 4.05 -2.47
C VAL A 18 -5.44 4.40 -2.15
N SER A 19 -5.23 5.13 -1.05
CA SER A 19 -3.92 5.53 -0.55
C SER A 19 -3.45 4.60 0.55
N TYR A 20 -2.17 4.24 0.52
CA TYR A 20 -1.51 3.42 1.53
C TYR A 20 -0.28 4.13 2.10
N LYS A 21 -0.14 4.12 3.43
CA LYS A 21 1.04 4.64 4.13
C LYS A 21 1.61 3.57 5.05
N ALA A 22 2.89 3.25 4.90
CA ALA A 22 3.61 2.36 5.82
C ALA A 22 3.84 3.08 7.16
N THR A 23 3.55 2.40 8.29
CA THR A 23 3.66 3.00 9.63
C THR A 23 4.76 2.39 10.49
N HIS A 24 5.16 1.14 10.22
CA HIS A 24 6.08 0.41 11.10
C HIS A 24 7.51 0.28 10.54
N ASP A 25 7.68 -0.13 9.28
CA ASP A 25 9.01 -0.51 8.76
C ASP A 25 9.74 0.66 8.09
N PRO A 26 11.10 0.64 8.03
CA PRO A 26 11.88 1.57 7.22
C PRO A 26 11.52 1.51 5.73
N TYR A 27 11.20 0.30 5.25
CA TYR A 27 10.69 0.00 3.93
C TYR A 27 9.66 -1.13 4.04
N SER A 28 8.44 -0.93 3.55
CA SER A 28 7.44 -1.99 3.49
C SER A 28 7.22 -2.45 2.06
N LYS A 29 6.98 -3.75 1.86
CA LYS A 29 6.75 -4.34 0.54
C LYS A 29 5.26 -4.34 0.20
N MET A 30 4.92 -3.85 -0.98
CA MET A 30 3.56 -3.83 -1.51
C MET A 30 3.52 -4.48 -2.88
N LEU A 31 2.63 -5.46 -3.06
CA LEU A 31 2.35 -6.08 -4.34
C LEU A 31 1.13 -5.40 -4.95
N ILE A 32 1.30 -4.78 -6.12
CA ILE A 32 0.18 -4.24 -6.89
C ILE A 32 -0.15 -5.23 -8.01
N GLU A 33 -1.39 -5.68 -8.02
CA GLU A 33 -1.99 -6.47 -9.08
C GLU A 33 -2.88 -5.55 -9.91
N SER A 34 -2.43 -5.22 -11.10
CA SER A 34 -3.23 -4.45 -12.05
C SER A 34 -4.24 -5.35 -12.76
N SER A 35 -5.29 -4.76 -13.30
CA SER A 35 -6.32 -5.44 -14.11
C SER A 35 -5.77 -6.29 -15.26
N ASN A 36 -4.53 -6.05 -15.67
CA ASN A 36 -3.84 -6.76 -16.74
C ASN A 36 -2.94 -7.90 -16.20
N GLU A 37 -3.28 -8.44 -15.02
CA GLU A 37 -2.62 -9.56 -14.30
C GLU A 37 -1.14 -9.35 -13.95
N THR A 38 -0.58 -8.17 -14.24
CA THR A 38 0.81 -7.86 -13.94
C THR A 38 0.96 -7.57 -12.46
N LYS A 39 1.71 -8.43 -11.76
CA LYS A 39 2.08 -8.25 -10.35
C LYS A 39 3.41 -7.52 -10.27
N LYS A 40 3.42 -6.34 -9.66
CA LYS A 40 4.63 -5.56 -9.39
C LYS A 40 4.87 -5.42 -7.91
N LEU A 41 6.09 -5.73 -7.48
CA LEU A 41 6.54 -5.54 -6.10
C LEU A 41 7.15 -4.13 -5.96
N PHE A 42 6.64 -3.37 -5.00
CA PHE A 42 7.11 -2.03 -4.65
C PHE A 42 7.70 -2.03 -3.25
N HIS A 43 8.85 -1.38 -3.11
CA HIS A 43 9.40 -1.02 -1.80
C HIS A 43 8.93 0.40 -1.46
N VAL A 44 8.09 0.52 -0.45
CA VAL A 44 7.50 1.78 0.00
C VAL A 44 8.28 2.25 1.22
N PRO A 45 9.03 3.36 1.12
CA PRO A 45 9.73 3.91 2.27
C PRO A 45 8.76 4.34 3.36
N LYS A 46 9.24 4.29 4.61
CA LYS A 46 8.57 4.92 5.74
C LYS A 46 8.19 6.36 5.40
N ASP A 47 6.99 6.78 5.81
CA ASP A 47 6.42 8.10 5.58
C ASP A 47 6.04 8.48 4.14
N LYS A 48 6.20 7.57 3.17
CA LYS A 48 5.64 7.76 1.83
C LYS A 48 4.20 7.23 1.75
N ILE A 49 3.40 7.94 0.96
CA ILE A 49 2.03 7.55 0.63
C ILE A 49 2.03 7.04 -0.81
N VAL A 50 1.46 5.86 -1.04
CA VAL A 50 1.26 5.31 -2.38
C VAL A 50 -0.21 5.36 -2.73
N LEU A 51 -0.53 5.97 -3.88
CA LEU A 51 -1.88 5.96 -4.43
C LEU A 51 -1.99 4.82 -5.44
N VAL A 52 -2.95 3.94 -5.22
CA VAL A 52 -3.25 2.80 -6.10
C VAL A 52 -4.54 3.10 -6.84
N LEU A 53 -4.45 3.12 -8.17
CA LEU A 53 -5.53 3.42 -9.11
C LEU A 53 -5.96 2.12 -9.79
N ASP A 54 -7.25 1.79 -9.73
CA ASP A 54 -7.86 0.69 -10.50
C ASP A 54 -7.11 -0.65 -10.40
N SER A 55 -6.44 -0.89 -9.26
CA SER A 55 -5.58 -2.05 -9.01
C SER A 55 -5.76 -2.55 -7.59
N VAL A 56 -5.53 -3.84 -7.37
CA VAL A 56 -5.58 -4.46 -6.05
C VAL A 56 -4.19 -4.38 -5.41
N ALA A 57 -4.14 -3.90 -4.17
CA ALA A 57 -2.90 -3.85 -3.39
C ALA A 57 -2.89 -4.98 -2.36
N HIS A 58 -1.82 -5.76 -2.36
CA HIS A 58 -1.52 -6.83 -1.40
C HIS A 58 -0.34 -6.41 -0.54
N PHE A 59 -0.47 -6.58 0.78
CA PHE A 59 0.58 -6.23 1.74
C PHE A 59 1.35 -7.49 2.10
N THR A 60 2.65 -7.50 1.83
CA THR A 60 3.56 -8.52 2.36
C THR A 60 4.30 -7.89 3.52
N GLY A 61 4.08 -8.38 4.74
CA GLY A 61 4.92 -8.00 5.86
C GLY A 61 6.37 -8.39 5.59
N GLU A 62 7.32 -7.68 6.20
CA GLU A 62 8.64 -8.27 6.40
C GLU A 62 8.55 -9.18 7.64
N GLU A 63 9.14 -10.37 7.54
CA GLU A 63 9.36 -11.22 8.72
C GLU A 63 10.31 -10.47 9.66
N ALA A 64 9.94 -10.38 10.94
CA ALA A 64 10.69 -9.68 11.97
C ALA A 64 12.06 -10.29 12.24
#